data_AF-A0A661C6A4-F1
#
_entry.id   AF-A0A661C6A4-F1
#
_cell.length_a   1.000
_cell.length_b   1.000
_cell.length_c   1.000
_cell.angle_alpha   90.00
_cell.angle_beta   90.00
_cell.angle_gamma   90.00
#
_symmetry.space_group_name_H-M   'P 1'
#
loop_
_entity.id
_entity.type
_entity.pdbx_description
1 polymer ?
#
loop_
_entity_poly.entity_id
_entity_poly.type
_entity_poly.pdbx_seq_one_letter_code
_entity_poly.pdbx_strand_id
1 'polypeptide(L)'
;KPLDGMGGASIFRIQHSDQNTNVIIETLTENGAKHAMVQQFIPEIVDGDKRILIINGEPVPYALARIPKQGEIRGNLAAGGSAKGVELTDRDRWICEQLAPVLKDKGLLFVGIDVIGDYLTEINVTSPTCIRELDTIYNLDIAGDFMDAIEQKLATA
;
A
#
# COMPACT_ATOMS: atom_id res chain seq x y z
N LYS A 1 3.62 10.70 -9.81
CA LYS A 1 2.62 9.63 -10.02
C LYS A 1 1.24 10.26 -10.26
N PRO A 2 0.35 9.64 -11.05
CA PRO A 2 -1.05 10.07 -11.17
C PRO A 2 -1.80 9.84 -9.85
N LEU A 3 -3.01 10.38 -9.72
CA LEU A 3 -3.85 10.27 -8.51
C LEU A 3 -4.91 9.16 -8.60
N ASP A 4 -5.20 8.67 -9.80
CA ASP A 4 -6.30 7.74 -10.13
C ASP A 4 -5.79 6.39 -10.67
N GLY A 5 -4.47 6.21 -10.76
CA GLY A 5 -3.84 4.98 -11.19
C GLY A 5 -3.68 3.95 -10.08
N MET A 6 -3.48 2.69 -10.47
CA MET A 6 -3.16 1.58 -9.55
C MET A 6 -2.08 0.69 -10.17
N GLY A 7 -1.47 -0.19 -9.36
CA GLY A 7 -0.52 -1.20 -9.86
C GLY A 7 0.78 -0.66 -10.47
N GLY A 8 1.17 0.56 -10.13
CA GLY A 8 2.40 1.17 -10.63
C GLY A 8 2.29 1.79 -12.03
N ALA A 9 1.07 2.13 -12.47
CA ALA A 9 0.86 2.89 -13.70
C ALA A 9 1.48 4.30 -13.60
N SER A 10 2.25 4.70 -14.61
CA SER A 10 2.87 6.02 -14.73
C SER A 10 3.65 6.47 -13.48
N ILE A 11 4.41 5.54 -12.89
CA ILE A 11 5.39 5.84 -11.84
C ILE A 11 6.73 6.17 -12.50
N PHE A 12 7.23 7.38 -12.24
CA PHE A 12 8.53 7.84 -12.70
C PHE A 12 9.41 8.14 -11.50
N ARG A 13 10.68 7.73 -11.58
CA ARG A 13 11.72 8.18 -10.66
C ARG A 13 12.55 9.22 -11.39
N ILE A 14 12.55 10.45 -10.88
CA ILE A 14 13.32 11.56 -11.43
C ILE A 14 14.57 11.77 -10.57
N GLN A 15 15.73 11.86 -11.21
CA GLN A 15 16.99 12.26 -10.56
C GLN A 15 17.34 13.69 -10.95
N HIS A 16 18.20 14.36 -10.19
CA HIS A 16 18.55 15.76 -10.43
C HIS A 16 19.09 16.04 -11.84
N SER A 17 19.73 15.06 -12.48
CA SER A 17 20.30 15.17 -13.83
C SER A 17 19.42 14.58 -14.93
N ASP A 18 18.14 14.28 -14.66
CA ASP A 18 17.24 13.67 -15.63
C ASP A 18 16.78 14.67 -16.69
N GLN A 19 17.21 14.46 -17.93
CA GLN A 19 16.88 15.31 -19.07
C GLN A 19 15.38 15.27 -19.41
N ASN A 20 14.66 14.25 -18.96
CA ASN A 20 13.24 14.07 -19.24
C ASN A 20 12.32 14.69 -18.19
N THR A 21 12.86 15.42 -17.21
CA THR A 21 12.07 15.99 -16.10
C THR A 21 10.86 16.80 -16.61
N ASN A 22 11.07 17.69 -17.58
CA ASN A 22 10.01 18.54 -18.10
C ASN A 22 8.91 17.72 -18.81
N VAL A 23 9.30 16.81 -19.72
CA VAL A 23 8.33 16.00 -20.47
C VAL A 23 7.59 15.01 -19.56
N ILE A 24 8.21 14.51 -18.49
CA ILE A 24 7.52 13.68 -17.48
C ILE A 24 6.44 14.50 -16.77
N ILE A 25 6.75 15.73 -16.36
CA ILE A 25 5.78 16.62 -15.70
C ILE A 25 4.63 16.96 -16.65
N GLU A 26 4.93 17.35 -17.89
CA GLU A 26 3.93 17.64 -18.93
C GLU A 26 3.03 16.43 -19.20
N THR A 27 3.62 15.23 -19.33
CA THR A 27 2.86 14.00 -19.58
C THR A 27 1.98 13.62 -18.39
N LEU A 28 2.51 13.67 -17.17
CA LEU A 28 1.76 13.32 -15.95
C LEU A 28 0.61 14.29 -15.66
N THR A 29 0.79 15.56 -15.99
CA THR A 29 -0.18 16.61 -15.71
C THR A 29 -1.09 16.92 -16.90
N GLU A 30 -0.95 16.22 -18.03
CA GLU A 30 -1.61 16.56 -19.29
C GLU A 30 -1.46 18.07 -19.60
N ASN A 31 -0.21 18.55 -19.61
CA ASN A 31 0.14 19.96 -19.78
C ASN A 31 -0.55 20.89 -18.77
N GLY A 32 -0.65 20.45 -17.51
CA GLY A 32 -1.27 21.20 -16.41
C GLY A 32 -2.79 21.05 -16.27
N ALA A 33 -3.45 20.25 -17.11
CA ALA A 33 -4.89 19.98 -17.02
C ALA A 33 -5.25 19.00 -15.88
N LYS A 34 -4.29 18.22 -15.38
CA LYS A 34 -4.48 17.24 -14.30
C LYS A 34 -3.47 17.43 -13.18
N HIS A 35 -3.90 17.11 -11.97
CA HIS A 35 -3.01 17.04 -10.82
C HIS A 35 -2.15 15.77 -10.86
N ALA A 36 -0.92 15.91 -10.38
CA ALA A 36 -0.01 14.80 -10.13
C ALA A 36 0.53 14.89 -8.70
N MET A 37 0.97 13.74 -8.16
CA MET A 37 1.63 13.67 -6.86
C MET A 37 3.13 13.48 -7.04
N VAL A 38 3.90 14.28 -6.31
CA VAL A 38 5.35 14.15 -6.17
C VAL A 38 5.65 13.74 -4.73
N GLN A 39 6.50 12.74 -4.56
CA GLN A 39 6.96 12.24 -3.27
C GLN A 39 8.47 12.06 -3.32
N GLN A 40 9.14 12.15 -2.17
CA GLN A 40 10.55 11.75 -2.08
C GLN A 40 10.71 10.27 -2.45
N PHE A 41 11.82 9.94 -3.11
CA PHE A 41 12.18 8.55 -3.35
C PHE A 41 12.66 7.91 -2.04
N ILE A 42 12.15 6.72 -1.72
CA ILE A 42 12.46 5.97 -0.50
C ILE A 42 13.34 4.78 -0.90
N PRO A 43 14.67 4.82 -0.64
CA PRO A 43 15.61 3.76 -1.06
C PRO A 43 15.26 2.37 -0.54
N GLU A 44 14.60 2.27 0.61
CA GLU A 44 14.14 1.05 1.27
C GLU A 44 13.11 0.27 0.45
N ILE A 45 12.65 0.80 -0.70
CA ILE A 45 11.86 0.02 -1.68
C ILE A 45 12.58 -1.25 -2.15
N VAL A 46 13.92 -1.32 -2.02
CA VAL A 46 14.69 -2.55 -2.26
C VAL A 46 14.32 -3.69 -1.30
N ASP A 47 13.86 -3.37 -0.09
CA ASP A 47 13.37 -4.34 0.91
C ASP A 47 11.89 -4.67 0.70
N GLY A 48 11.22 -3.92 -0.17
CA GLY A 48 9.86 -4.14 -0.63
C GLY A 48 8.84 -3.12 -0.12
N ASP A 49 7.78 -2.98 -0.91
CA ASP A 49 6.60 -2.21 -0.55
C ASP A 49 5.63 -3.13 0.24
N LYS A 50 5.55 -2.90 1.55
CA LYS A 50 4.76 -3.70 2.49
C LYS A 50 3.28 -3.37 2.37
N ARG A 51 2.49 -4.35 1.97
CA ARG A 51 1.02 -4.35 2.09
C ARG A 51 0.64 -4.79 3.51
N ILE A 52 0.08 -3.88 4.30
CA ILE A 52 -0.49 -4.18 5.63
C ILE A 52 -2.01 -4.14 5.50
N LEU A 53 -2.68 -5.21 5.91
CA LEU A 53 -4.13 -5.28 5.95
C LEU A 53 -4.63 -4.84 7.33
N ILE A 54 -5.68 -4.03 7.35
CA ILE A 54 -6.33 -3.51 8.55
C ILE A 54 -7.80 -3.88 8.49
N ILE A 55 -8.27 -4.58 9.51
CA ILE A 55 -9.66 -5.00 9.70
C ILE A 55 -10.24 -4.22 10.87
N ASN A 56 -11.25 -3.41 10.60
CA ASN A 56 -11.94 -2.58 11.60
C ASN A 56 -10.94 -1.81 12.49
N GLY A 57 -9.90 -1.23 11.88
CA GLY A 57 -8.84 -0.47 12.55
C GLY A 57 -7.76 -1.29 13.27
N GLU A 58 -7.86 -2.61 13.30
CA GLU A 58 -6.83 -3.50 13.85
C GLU A 58 -5.98 -4.09 12.70
N PRO A 59 -4.64 -3.99 12.75
CA PRO A 59 -3.80 -4.54 11.69
C PRO A 59 -3.64 -6.06 11.83
N VAL A 60 -3.62 -6.76 10.70
CA VAL A 60 -3.15 -8.16 10.62
C VAL A 60 -1.68 -8.19 11.08
N PRO A 61 -1.24 -9.17 11.90
CA PRO A 61 0.11 -9.15 12.51
C PRO A 61 1.30 -9.22 11.55
N TYR A 62 1.04 -9.45 10.26
CA TYR A 62 2.02 -9.61 9.20
C TYR A 62 1.67 -8.72 8.00
N ALA A 63 2.70 -8.31 7.27
CA ALA A 63 2.59 -7.64 5.98
C ALA A 63 3.10 -8.52 4.85
N LEU A 64 2.64 -8.24 3.64
CA LEU A 64 3.26 -8.80 2.43
C LEU A 64 4.21 -7.76 1.82
N ALA A 65 5.51 -7.98 1.97
CA ALA A 65 6.53 -7.17 1.30
C ALA A 65 6.57 -7.55 -0.19
N ARG A 66 6.33 -6.57 -1.05
CA ARG A 66 6.34 -6.72 -2.51
C ARG A 66 7.63 -6.12 -3.06
N ILE A 67 8.58 -6.99 -3.40
CA ILE A 67 9.95 -6.61 -3.71
C ILE A 67 10.08 -6.42 -5.23
N PRO A 68 10.55 -5.25 -5.71
CA PRO A 68 10.76 -5.02 -7.13
C PRO A 68 11.76 -6.02 -7.74
N LYS A 69 11.56 -6.33 -9.02
CA LYS A 69 12.56 -7.07 -9.79
C LYS A 69 13.83 -6.22 -9.97
N GLN A 70 14.99 -6.85 -10.12
CA GLN A 70 16.23 -6.13 -10.43
C GLN A 70 16.06 -5.23 -11.68
N GLY A 71 16.38 -3.95 -11.53
CA GLY A 71 16.23 -2.94 -12.58
C GLY A 71 14.84 -2.31 -12.70
N GLU A 72 13.87 -2.74 -11.89
CA GLU A 72 12.52 -2.18 -11.82
C GLU A 72 12.35 -1.40 -10.50
N ILE A 73 11.63 -0.28 -10.56
CA ILE A 73 11.39 0.57 -9.38
C ILE A 73 10.03 0.27 -8.71
N ARG A 74 9.17 -0.50 -9.38
CA ARG A 74 7.82 -0.84 -8.93
C ARG A 74 7.83 -2.18 -8.20
N GLY A 75 7.36 -2.18 -6.96
CA GLY A 75 7.24 -3.41 -6.15
C GLY A 75 6.01 -4.25 -6.49
N ASN A 76 5.01 -3.71 -7.20
CA ASN A 76 3.73 -4.38 -7.41
C ASN A 76 3.89 -5.77 -8.06
N LEU A 77 3.14 -6.76 -7.56
CA LEU A 77 3.15 -8.14 -8.07
C LEU A 77 2.78 -8.22 -9.56
N ALA A 78 1.88 -7.35 -10.01
CA ALA A 78 1.50 -7.23 -11.42
C ALA A 78 2.68 -6.84 -12.35
N ALA A 79 3.72 -6.20 -11.82
CA ALA A 79 4.93 -5.84 -12.55
C ALA A 79 6.04 -6.91 -12.46
N GLY A 80 5.75 -8.08 -11.89
CA GLY A 80 6.71 -9.19 -11.76
C GLY A 80 7.62 -9.12 -10.53
N GLY A 81 7.23 -8.34 -9.52
CA GLY A 81 7.87 -8.36 -8.19
C GLY A 81 7.64 -9.68 -7.45
N SER A 82 8.50 -9.98 -6.48
CA SER A 82 8.33 -11.14 -5.60
C SER A 82 7.57 -10.76 -4.32
N ALA A 83 6.88 -11.73 -3.72
CA ALA A 83 6.16 -11.55 -2.46
C ALA A 83 6.90 -12.26 -1.32
N LYS A 84 7.02 -11.60 -0.17
CA LYS A 84 7.53 -12.19 1.07
C LYS A 84 6.68 -11.75 2.26
N GLY A 85 6.22 -12.70 3.07
CA GLY A 85 5.61 -12.38 4.36
C GLY A 85 6.64 -11.83 5.33
N VAL A 86 6.28 -10.76 6.04
CA VAL A 86 7.11 -10.16 7.10
C VAL A 86 6.25 -9.82 8.31
N GLU A 87 6.81 -9.91 9.52
CA GLU A 87 6.16 -9.43 10.73
C GLU A 87 6.08 -7.90 10.75
N LEU A 88 5.01 -7.34 11.30
CA LEU A 88 4.91 -5.90 11.50
C LEU A 88 5.92 -5.41 12.53
N THR A 89 6.69 -4.40 12.15
CA THR A 89 7.59 -3.68 13.07
C THR A 89 6.80 -2.79 14.01
N ASP A 90 7.45 -2.27 15.05
CA ASP A 90 6.85 -1.25 15.94
C ASP A 90 6.42 -0.01 15.16
N ARG A 91 7.18 0.37 14.13
CA ARG A 91 6.85 1.50 13.27
C ARG A 91 5.60 1.23 12.44
N ASP A 92 5.45 0.01 11.91
CA ASP A 92 4.26 -0.39 11.16
C ASP A 92 3.01 -0.34 12.04
N ARG A 93 3.12 -0.89 13.26
CA ARG A 93 2.04 -0.86 14.27
C ARG A 93 1.67 0.56 14.63
N TRP A 94 2.65 1.42 14.88
CA TRP A 94 2.43 2.83 15.16
C TRP A 94 1.67 3.53 14.01
N ILE A 95 2.04 3.28 12.74
CA ILE A 95 1.32 3.85 11.58
C ILE A 95 -0.15 3.39 11.60
N CYS A 96 -0.40 2.11 11.83
CA CYS A 96 -1.77 1.56 11.89
C CYS A 96 -2.58 2.20 13.03
N GLU A 97 -1.99 2.37 14.21
CA GLU A 97 -2.61 3.04 15.36
C GLU A 97 -3.01 4.49 15.05
N GLN A 98 -2.16 5.24 14.32
CA GLN A 98 -2.49 6.61 13.92
C GLN A 98 -3.67 6.66 12.93
N LEU A 99 -3.81 5.66 12.06
CA LEU A 99 -4.89 5.61 11.07
C LEU A 99 -6.21 5.10 11.66
N ALA A 100 -6.15 4.18 12.62
CA ALA A 100 -7.31 3.45 13.14
C ALA A 100 -8.52 4.34 13.51
N PRO A 101 -8.37 5.48 14.21
CA PRO A 101 -9.51 6.34 14.55
C PRO A 101 -10.24 6.87 13.32
N VAL A 102 -9.49 7.31 12.30
CA VAL A 102 -10.07 7.89 11.08
C VAL A 102 -10.69 6.81 10.20
N LEU A 103 -10.09 5.62 10.14
CA LEU A 103 -10.67 4.49 9.41
C LEU A 103 -12.00 4.05 10.03
N LYS A 104 -12.05 3.94 11.36
CA LYS A 104 -13.26 3.59 12.12
C LYS A 104 -14.37 4.65 11.93
N ASP A 105 -14.04 5.94 12.08
CA ASP A 105 -14.97 7.06 11.87
C ASP A 105 -15.59 7.07 10.46
N LYS A 106 -14.78 6.79 9.44
CA LYS A 106 -15.24 6.70 8.04
C LYS A 106 -15.93 5.40 7.69
N GLY A 107 -16.04 4.45 8.62
CA GLY A 107 -16.63 3.14 8.38
C GLY A 107 -15.83 2.25 7.42
N LEU A 108 -14.54 2.53 7.24
CA LEU A 108 -13.64 1.78 6.36
C LEU A 108 -13.22 0.48 7.05
N LEU A 109 -14.00 -0.57 6.81
CA LEU A 109 -13.89 -1.83 7.54
C LEU A 109 -12.73 -2.71 7.12
N PHE A 110 -12.35 -2.66 5.83
CA PHE A 110 -11.24 -3.44 5.29
C PHE A 110 -10.36 -2.53 4.42
N VAL A 111 -9.12 -2.33 4.87
CA VAL A 111 -8.19 -1.37 4.27
C VAL A 111 -6.84 -2.05 4.07
N GLY A 112 -6.21 -1.83 2.93
CA GLY A 112 -4.80 -2.15 2.73
C GLY A 112 -3.98 -0.87 2.71
N ILE A 113 -2.96 -0.76 3.54
CA ILE A 113 -2.00 0.33 3.45
C ILE A 113 -0.69 -0.16 2.84
N ASP A 114 -0.03 0.74 2.13
CA ASP A 114 1.26 0.49 1.51
C ASP A 114 2.32 1.30 2.28
N VAL A 115 3.37 0.61 2.74
CA VAL A 115 4.45 1.18 3.57
C VAL A 115 5.80 0.80 2.98
N ILE A 116 6.65 1.80 2.76
CA ILE A 116 8.04 1.61 2.32
C ILE A 116 8.96 2.18 3.40
N GLY A 117 9.89 1.37 3.91
CA GLY A 117 10.68 1.73 5.09
C GLY A 117 9.76 2.11 6.25
N ASP A 118 9.89 3.36 6.71
CA ASP A 118 9.12 3.92 7.83
C ASP A 118 7.99 4.88 7.41
N TYR A 119 7.65 4.90 6.11
CA TYR A 119 6.71 5.85 5.52
C TYR A 119 5.47 5.16 4.94
N LEU A 120 4.30 5.68 5.31
CA LEU A 120 3.04 5.41 4.62
C LEU A 120 3.04 6.08 3.24
N THR A 121 2.79 5.32 2.17
CA THR A 121 2.81 5.83 0.80
C THR A 121 1.44 5.89 0.14
N GLU A 122 0.51 5.00 0.54
CA GLU A 122 -0.84 4.90 -0.01
C GLU A 122 -1.82 4.20 0.96
N ILE A 123 -3.11 4.53 0.87
CA ILE A 123 -4.21 3.88 1.60
C ILE A 123 -5.22 3.36 0.57
N ASN A 124 -5.32 2.05 0.43
CA ASN A 124 -6.21 1.34 -0.49
C ASN A 124 -7.50 0.91 0.23
N VAL A 125 -8.61 1.56 -0.12
CA VAL A 125 -9.93 1.36 0.53
C VAL A 125 -10.99 0.69 -0.35
N THR A 126 -10.66 0.41 -1.62
CA THR A 126 -11.64 -0.09 -2.59
C THR A 126 -11.63 -1.61 -2.70
N SER A 127 -10.49 -2.18 -3.07
CA SER A 127 -10.32 -3.63 -3.21
C SER A 127 -8.87 -4.04 -2.85
N PRO A 128 -8.46 -3.90 -1.57
CA PRO A 128 -7.14 -4.32 -1.16
C PRO A 128 -6.99 -5.84 -1.28
N THR A 129 -5.85 -6.26 -1.83
CA THR A 129 -5.47 -7.66 -2.08
C THR A 129 -4.45 -8.16 -1.04
N CYS A 130 -3.89 -9.37 -1.24
CA CYS A 130 -2.82 -10.01 -0.44
C CYS A 130 -3.28 -10.90 0.72
N ILE A 131 -4.59 -11.15 0.87
CA ILE A 131 -5.12 -12.11 1.87
C ILE A 131 -4.55 -13.52 1.62
N ARG A 132 -4.64 -14.03 0.39
CA ARG A 132 -4.29 -15.42 0.06
C ARG A 132 -2.83 -15.75 0.36
N GLU A 133 -1.94 -14.84 0.03
CA GLU A 133 -0.52 -14.99 0.25
C GLU A 133 -0.21 -15.03 1.75
N LEU A 134 -0.80 -14.13 2.54
CA LEU A 134 -0.61 -14.09 3.99
C LEU A 134 -1.22 -15.31 4.69
N ASP A 135 -2.45 -15.69 4.33
CA ASP A 135 -3.10 -16.91 4.84
C ASP A 135 -2.22 -18.14 4.59
N THR A 136 -1.65 -18.25 3.38
CA THR A 136 -0.79 -19.39 3.01
C THR A 136 0.53 -19.39 3.78
N ILE A 137 1.17 -18.23 3.94
CA ILE A 137 2.50 -18.13 4.58
C ILE A 137 2.41 -18.35 6.09
N TYR A 138 1.37 -17.82 6.73
CA TYR A 138 1.25 -17.76 8.19
C TYR A 138 0.11 -18.62 8.76
N ASN A 139 -0.60 -19.38 7.92
CA ASN A 139 -1.75 -20.20 8.30
C ASN A 139 -2.81 -19.37 9.05
N LEU A 140 -3.20 -18.25 8.45
CA LEU A 140 -4.21 -17.30 8.96
C LEU A 140 -5.57 -17.53 8.30
N ASP A 141 -6.61 -16.92 8.87
CA ASP A 141 -7.94 -16.80 8.28
C ASP A 141 -8.38 -15.32 8.28
N ILE A 142 -7.70 -14.50 7.48
CA ILE A 142 -7.98 -13.05 7.42
C ILE A 142 -9.40 -12.79 6.90
N ALA A 143 -9.93 -13.67 6.05
CA ALA A 143 -11.30 -13.58 5.56
C ALA A 143 -12.32 -13.86 6.68
N GLY A 144 -12.05 -14.85 7.55
CA GLY A 144 -12.83 -15.11 8.76
C GLY A 144 -12.81 -13.91 9.70
N ASP A 145 -11.63 -13.37 10.02
CA ASP A 145 -11.48 -12.17 10.86
C ASP A 145 -12.30 -10.98 10.32
N PHE A 146 -12.33 -10.82 8.99
CA PHE A 146 -13.13 -9.78 8.35
C PHE A 146 -14.64 -10.03 8.47
N MET A 147 -15.09 -11.27 8.31
CA MET A 147 -16.51 -11.62 8.51
C MET A 147 -16.94 -11.41 9.97
N ASP A 148 -16.11 -11.79 10.93
CA ASP A 148 -16.35 -11.55 12.36
C ASP A 148 -16.52 -10.05 12.65
N ALA A 149 -15.67 -9.21 12.04
CA ALA A 149 -15.79 -7.75 12.17
C ALA A 149 -17.09 -7.20 11.55
N ILE A 150 -17.58 -7.78 10.46
CA ILE A 150 -18.88 -7.43 9.87
C ILE A 150 -20.01 -7.83 10.82
N GLU A 151 -20.00 -9.06 11.34
CA GLU A 151 -21.03 -9.56 12.26
C GLU A 151 -21.13 -8.69 13.52
N GLN A 152 -19.99 -8.34 14.13
CA GLN A 152 -19.94 -7.46 15.29
C GLN A 152 -20.51 -6.07 15.00
N LYS A 153 -20.22 -5.52 13.82
CA LYS A 153 -20.76 -4.22 13.40
C LYS A 153 -22.27 -4.26 13.18
N LEU A 154 -22.80 -5.36 12.63
CA LEU A 154 -24.24 -5.53 12.45
C LEU A 154 -24.98 -5.77 13.77
N ALA A 155 -24.33 -6.42 14.75
CA ALA A 155 -24.91 -6.62 16.08
C ALA A 155 -24.97 -5.34 16.94
N THR A 156 -24.21 -4.31 16.57
CA THR A 156 -24.11 -3.03 17.31
C THR A 156 -24.82 -1.86 16.61
N ALA A 157 -25.39 -2.09 15.42
CA ALA A 157 -26.16 -1.11 14.64
C ALA A 157 -27.67 -1.19 14.94
#